data_AF-A0A661LSR0-F1
#
_entry.id   AF-A0A661LSR0-F1
#
_cell.length_a   1.000
_cell.length_b   1.000
_cell.length_c   1.000
_cell.angle_alpha   90.00
_cell.angle_beta   90.00
_cell.angle_gamma   90.00
#
_symmetry.space_group_name_H-M   'P 1'
#
loop_
_entity.id
_entity.type
_entity.pdbx_description
1 polymer ?
#
loop_
_entity_poly.entity_id
_entity_poly.type
_entity_poly.pdbx_seq_one_letter_code
_entity_poly.pdbx_strand_id
1 'polypeptide(L)'
;MDIPDLHPWNVTYEEAIKIQKCLKDKVILKKIDRRINYIAGLDVSYAKGSNTVWAGVVVLDFPSLVKIEERWAQSKVSFPYIPGLLSFREIPALLDVLRNIEVEPDLIFCDGQGIAHPRG
;
A
#
# COMPACT_ATOMS: atom_id res chain seq x y z
N MET A 1 4.75 -3.61 12.32
CA MET A 1 4.02 -4.75 11.72
C MET A 1 4.99 -5.66 10.99
N ASP A 2 4.85 -6.99 11.09
CA ASP A 2 5.65 -7.94 10.29
C ASP A 2 5.02 -8.12 8.91
N ILE A 3 5.72 -7.70 7.85
CA ILE A 3 5.22 -7.72 6.47
C ILE A 3 6.23 -8.47 5.61
N PRO A 4 5.85 -9.63 5.04
CA PRO A 4 6.77 -10.45 4.25
C PRO A 4 7.09 -9.79 2.91
N ASP A 5 8.34 -9.92 2.47
CA ASP A 5 8.75 -9.54 1.11
C ASP A 5 8.36 -10.66 0.12
N LEU A 6 7.33 -10.42 -0.69
CA LEU A 6 6.78 -11.44 -1.61
C LEU A 6 7.50 -11.52 -2.96
N HIS A 7 8.17 -10.44 -3.38
CA HIS A 7 8.85 -10.31 -4.68
C HIS A 7 9.76 -9.08 -4.68
N PRO A 8 10.73 -8.98 -5.61
CA PRO A 8 11.47 -7.73 -5.84
C PRO A 8 10.59 -6.63 -6.43
N TRP A 9 10.89 -5.37 -6.12
CA TRP A 9 10.18 -4.20 -6.64
C TRP A 9 10.84 -3.58 -7.87
N ASN A 10 12.17 -3.66 -7.98
CA ASN A 10 12.91 -3.20 -9.15
C ASN A 10 12.93 -4.31 -10.21
N VAL A 11 11.92 -4.29 -11.08
CA VAL A 11 11.68 -5.31 -12.10
C VAL A 11 11.32 -4.66 -13.42
N THR A 12 11.43 -5.42 -14.50
CA THR A 12 10.95 -5.01 -15.82
C THR A 12 9.42 -5.00 -15.88
N TYR A 13 8.86 -4.35 -16.91
CA TYR A 13 7.43 -4.36 -17.18
C TYR A 13 6.84 -5.79 -17.28
N GLU A 14 7.53 -6.67 -18.01
CA GLU A 14 7.07 -8.04 -18.20
C GLU A 14 7.07 -8.85 -16.89
N GLU A 15 8.10 -8.65 -16.07
CA GLU A 15 8.19 -9.26 -14.73
C GLU A 15 7.12 -8.73 -13.79
N ALA A 16 6.85 -7.42 -13.80
CA ALA A 16 5.79 -6.80 -13.01
C ALA A 16 4.41 -7.42 -13.32
N ILE A 17 4.11 -7.64 -14.60
CA ILE A 17 2.87 -8.31 -15.02
C ILE A 17 2.84 -9.76 -14.54
N LYS A 18 3.96 -10.50 -14.65
CA LYS A 18 4.04 -11.89 -14.16
C LYS A 18 3.79 -11.95 -12.65
N ILE A 19 4.39 -11.03 -11.88
CA ILE A 19 4.16 -10.91 -10.43
C ILE A 19 2.69 -10.67 -10.13
N GLN A 20 2.04 -9.71 -10.80
CA GLN A 20 0.61 -9.44 -10.59
C GLN A 20 -0.26 -10.68 -10.88
N LYS A 21 0.01 -11.40 -11.97
CA LYS A 21 -0.71 -12.64 -12.30
C LYS A 21 -0.55 -13.70 -11.23
N CYS A 22 0.67 -13.89 -10.71
CA CYS A 22 0.93 -14.86 -9.63
C CYS A 22 0.30 -14.45 -8.29
N LEU A 23 0.28 -13.16 -7.96
CA LEU A 23 -0.29 -12.67 -6.70
C LEU A 23 -1.81 -12.64 -6.71
N LYS A 24 -2.44 -12.46 -7.88
CA LYS A 24 -3.90 -12.48 -8.03
C LYS A 24 -4.52 -13.75 -7.42
N ASP A 25 -3.90 -14.90 -7.64
CA ASP A 25 -4.41 -16.19 -7.15
C ASP A 25 -4.32 -16.33 -5.63
N LYS A 26 -3.62 -15.39 -4.95
CA LYS A 26 -3.54 -15.32 -3.48
C LYS A 26 -4.59 -14.37 -2.87
N VAL A 27 -5.40 -13.69 -3.69
CA VAL A 27 -6.43 -12.77 -3.20
C VAL A 27 -7.58 -13.56 -2.57
N ILE A 28 -7.90 -13.26 -1.32
CA ILE A 28 -9.02 -13.87 -0.59
C ILE A 28 -10.16 -12.86 -0.51
N LEU A 29 -11.26 -13.15 -1.21
CA LEU A 29 -12.49 -12.35 -1.15
C LEU A 29 -13.43 -12.93 -0.12
N LYS A 30 -13.29 -12.49 1.13
CA LYS A 30 -14.12 -12.93 2.25
C LYS A 30 -14.72 -11.73 2.96
N LYS A 31 -15.97 -11.86 3.40
CA LYS A 31 -16.58 -10.90 4.31
C LYS A 31 -15.83 -10.90 5.65
N ILE A 32 -15.69 -9.72 6.20
CA ILE A 32 -15.09 -9.53 7.51
C ILE A 32 -16.21 -9.68 8.54
N ASP A 33 -16.05 -10.67 9.42
CA ASP A 33 -17.03 -11.02 10.45
C ASP A 33 -16.36 -10.99 11.83
N ARG A 34 -15.69 -9.88 12.11
CA ARG A 34 -15.00 -9.61 13.38
C ARG A 34 -15.15 -8.14 13.74
N ARG A 35 -15.01 -7.83 15.02
CA ARG A 35 -14.94 -6.44 15.48
C ARG A 35 -13.69 -5.76 14.91
N ILE A 36 -13.88 -4.53 14.44
CA ILE A 36 -12.83 -3.63 13.97
C ILE A 36 -12.60 -2.59 15.06
N ASN A 37 -11.36 -2.46 15.50
CA ASN A 37 -10.94 -1.48 16.51
C ASN A 37 -10.06 -0.40 15.87
N TYR A 38 -9.19 -0.75 14.93
CA TYR A 38 -8.30 0.19 14.28
C TYR A 38 -8.39 0.11 12.76
N ILE A 39 -8.45 1.26 12.10
CA ILE A 39 -8.39 1.37 10.64
C ILE A 39 -7.24 2.28 10.25
N ALA A 40 -6.56 1.98 9.14
CA ALA A 40 -5.49 2.80 8.61
C ALA A 40 -5.83 3.33 7.22
N GLY A 41 -5.51 4.59 6.94
CA GLY A 41 -5.48 5.17 5.60
C GLY A 41 -4.05 5.30 5.10
N LEU A 42 -3.82 4.99 3.83
CA LEU A 42 -2.53 5.11 3.15
C LEU A 42 -2.63 6.02 1.94
N ASP A 43 -1.63 6.88 1.76
CA ASP A 43 -1.53 7.76 0.61
C ASP A 43 -0.06 8.04 0.25
N VAL A 44 0.18 8.37 -1.03
CA VAL A 44 1.47 8.79 -1.55
C VAL A 44 1.33 10.08 -2.35
N SER A 45 2.10 11.10 -1.97
CA SER A 45 2.15 12.38 -2.68
C SER A 45 3.48 12.56 -3.41
N TYR A 46 3.44 13.07 -4.64
CA TYR A 46 4.63 13.35 -5.45
C TYR A 46 5.03 14.82 -5.34
N ALA A 47 6.32 15.07 -5.08
CA ALA A 47 6.87 16.40 -5.23
C ALA A 47 6.91 16.78 -6.72
N LYS A 48 6.33 17.94 -7.05
CA LYS A 48 6.12 18.43 -8.41
C LYS A 48 7.42 18.40 -9.23
N GLY A 49 7.37 17.73 -10.39
CA GLY A 49 8.50 17.65 -11.32
C GLY A 49 9.66 16.75 -10.85
N SER A 50 9.44 15.90 -9.84
CA SER A 50 10.48 15.00 -9.31
C SER A 50 9.98 13.57 -9.13
N ASN A 51 10.91 12.64 -8.95
CA ASN A 51 10.63 11.27 -8.49
C ASN A 51 10.66 11.15 -6.96
N THR A 52 10.63 12.26 -6.24
CA THR A 52 10.55 12.26 -4.77
C THR A 52 9.09 12.13 -4.36
N VAL A 53 8.82 11.19 -3.46
CA VAL A 53 7.49 10.94 -2.91
C VAL A 53 7.49 11.03 -1.40
N TRP A 54 6.32 11.35 -0.87
CA TRP A 54 5.99 11.26 0.54
C TRP A 54 4.93 10.18 0.70
N ALA A 55 5.28 9.09 1.37
CA ALA A 55 4.33 8.06 1.78
C ALA A 55 3.84 8.38 3.20
N GLY A 56 2.55 8.18 3.45
CA GLY A 56 1.93 8.43 4.75
C GLY A 56 0.98 7.32 5.15
N VAL A 57 0.90 7.09 6.46
CA VAL A 57 -0.14 6.28 7.10
C VAL A 57 -0.77 7.05 8.23
N VAL A 58 -2.09 6.95 8.37
CA VAL A 58 -2.84 7.47 9.50
C VAL A 58 -3.69 6.34 10.07
N VAL A 59 -3.49 6.01 11.35
CA VAL A 59 -4.28 5.01 12.08
C VAL A 59 -5.33 5.71 12.93
N LEU A 60 -6.57 5.26 12.83
CA LEU A 60 -7.73 5.78 13.56
C LEU A 60 -8.32 4.68 14.46
N ASP A 61 -8.79 5.07 15.63
CA ASP A 61 -9.72 4.28 16.43
C ASP A 61 -11.08 4.23 15.73
N PHE A 62 -11.71 3.07 15.73
CA PHE A 62 -13.00 2.83 15.11
C PHE A 62 -13.99 2.27 16.14
N PRO A 63 -15.20 2.86 16.28
CA PRO A 63 -15.85 3.77 15.32
C PRO A 63 -15.64 5.26 15.58
N SER A 64 -14.84 5.66 16.57
CA SER A 64 -14.74 7.08 16.98
C SER A 64 -14.09 7.99 15.93
N LEU A 65 -13.29 7.42 15.02
CA LEU A 65 -12.46 8.10 14.02
C LEU A 65 -11.41 9.04 14.63
N VAL A 66 -11.06 8.84 15.90
CA VAL A 66 -9.98 9.58 16.56
C VAL A 66 -8.65 9.09 16.02
N LYS A 67 -7.78 10.01 15.58
CA LYS A 67 -6.42 9.70 15.14
C LYS A 67 -5.58 9.22 16.32
N ILE A 68 -5.04 8.01 16.20
CA ILE A 68 -4.20 7.36 17.22
C ILE A 68 -2.73 7.44 16.84
N GLU A 69 -2.43 7.27 15.56
CA GLU A 69 -1.05 7.26 15.08
C GLU A 69 -0.97 7.88 13.68
N GLU A 70 0.14 8.54 13.40
CA GLU A 70 0.53 8.88 12.04
C GLU A 70 2.04 8.68 11.88
N ARG A 71 2.43 8.20 10.69
CA ARG A 71 3.83 8.07 10.29
C ARG A 71 3.94 8.47 8.81
N TRP A 72 5.07 9.00 8.43
CA TRP A 72 5.38 9.32 7.05
C TRP A 72 6.87 9.20 6.78
N ALA A 73 7.22 8.96 5.52
CA ALA A 73 8.60 8.92 5.08
C ALA A 73 8.73 9.50 3.68
N GLN A 74 9.87 10.17 3.47
CA GLN A 74 10.30 10.55 2.13
C GLN A 74 10.97 9.36 1.46
N SER A 75 10.66 9.13 0.19
CA SER A 75 11.36 8.14 -0.63
C SER A 75 11.59 8.64 -2.05
N LYS A 76 12.38 7.91 -2.82
CA LYS A 76 12.63 8.18 -4.23
C LYS A 76 12.20 6.99 -5.06
N VAL A 77 11.26 7.22 -5.98
CA VAL A 77 10.75 6.14 -6.83
C VAL A 77 11.66 5.94 -8.05
N SER A 78 11.92 4.69 -8.38
CA SER A 78 12.71 4.29 -9.55
C SER A 78 11.86 3.68 -10.66
N PHE A 79 10.73 3.06 -10.32
CA PHE A 79 9.83 2.42 -11.29
C PHE A 79 9.05 3.48 -12.09
N PRO A 80 9.00 3.44 -13.43
CA PRO A 80 8.33 4.44 -14.26
C PRO A 80 6.81 4.43 -14.06
N TYR A 81 6.15 5.57 -14.35
CA TYR A 81 4.69 5.61 -14.34
C TYR A 81 4.12 4.83 -15.53
N ILE A 82 3.50 3.69 -15.26
CA ILE A 82 2.84 2.84 -16.25
C ILE A 82 1.42 2.51 -15.73
N PRO A 83 0.35 2.86 -16.48
CA PRO A 83 -1.01 2.56 -16.05
C PRO A 83 -1.22 1.08 -15.68
N GLY A 84 -1.78 0.86 -14.49
CA GLY A 84 -2.00 -0.48 -13.90
C GLY A 84 -0.76 -1.12 -13.22
N LEU A 85 0.36 -0.41 -13.16
CA LEU A 85 1.56 -0.83 -12.40
C LEU A 85 1.94 0.19 -11.31
N LEU A 86 0.99 1.05 -10.91
CA LEU A 86 1.22 2.08 -9.90
C LEU A 86 1.75 1.49 -8.59
N SER A 87 1.27 0.30 -8.22
CA SER A 87 1.74 -0.46 -7.06
C SER A 87 3.26 -0.63 -7.01
N PHE A 88 3.93 -0.89 -8.14
CA PHE A 88 5.38 -1.08 -8.20
C PHE A 88 6.16 0.22 -7.96
N ARG A 89 5.50 1.36 -8.15
CA ARG A 89 6.07 2.69 -7.93
C ARG A 89 5.89 3.17 -6.49
N GLU A 90 4.75 2.87 -5.86
CA GLU A 90 4.34 3.49 -4.59
C GLU A 90 4.41 2.59 -3.36
N ILE A 91 4.07 1.30 -3.51
CA ILE A 91 4.03 0.37 -2.37
C ILE A 91 5.38 0.26 -1.65
N PRO A 92 6.56 0.31 -2.30
CA PRO A 92 7.83 0.29 -1.57
C PRO A 92 7.91 1.38 -0.49
N ALA A 93 7.51 2.61 -0.82
CA ALA A 93 7.52 3.72 0.13
C ALA A 93 6.45 3.55 1.23
N LEU A 94 5.28 3.02 0.88
CA LEU A 94 4.23 2.70 1.87
C LEU A 94 4.65 1.59 2.83
N LEU A 95 5.36 0.57 2.36
CA LEU A 95 5.88 -0.52 3.20
C LEU A 95 6.89 -0.01 4.23
N ASP A 96 7.77 0.91 3.84
CA ASP A 96 8.72 1.53 4.76
C ASP A 96 7.98 2.25 5.91
N VAL A 97 6.89 2.94 5.60
CA VAL A 97 6.08 3.63 6.62
C VAL A 97 5.27 2.64 7.46
N LEU A 98 4.61 1.66 6.85
CA LEU A 98 3.81 0.63 7.52
C LEU A 98 4.63 -0.24 8.48
N ARG A 99 5.91 -0.49 8.18
CA ARG A 99 6.78 -1.25 9.09
C ARG A 99 7.07 -0.49 10.39
N ASN A 100 6.98 0.83 10.35
CA ASN A 100 7.30 1.73 11.47
C ASN A 100 6.09 2.15 12.32
N ILE A 101 4.88 1.64 12.03
CA ILE A 101 3.73 1.88 12.92
C ILE A 101 3.76 0.94 14.12
N GLU A 102 3.31 1.45 15.25
CA GLU A 102 3.19 0.71 16.51
C GLU A 102 1.84 0.02 16.63
N VAL A 103 0.76 0.68 16.18
CA VAL A 103 -0.60 0.13 16.22
C VAL A 103 -0.88 -0.65 14.95
N GLU A 104 -1.12 -1.96 15.09
CA GLU A 104 -1.50 -2.81 13.96
C GLU A 104 -2.98 -2.60 13.60
N PRO A 105 -3.29 -2.09 12.39
CA PRO A 105 -4.68 -1.84 11.99
C PRO A 105 -5.40 -3.13 11.60
N ASP A 106 -6.70 -3.19 11.87
CA ASP A 106 -7.55 -4.31 11.44
C ASP A 106 -7.92 -4.24 9.95
N LEU A 107 -7.91 -3.02 9.40
CA LEU A 107 -8.24 -2.69 8.02
C LEU A 107 -7.31 -1.60 7.50
N ILE A 108 -6.91 -1.74 6.25
CA ILE A 108 -6.13 -0.74 5.53
C ILE A 108 -6.96 -0.25 4.34
N PHE A 109 -7.14 1.07 4.24
CA PHE A 109 -7.74 1.78 3.12
C PHE A 109 -6.61 2.38 2.29
N CYS A 110 -6.52 1.96 1.03
CA CYS A 110 -5.53 2.47 0.08
C CYS A 110 -6.23 3.42 -0.90
N ASP A 111 -5.60 4.56 -1.20
CA ASP A 111 -6.02 5.38 -2.34
C ASP A 111 -5.63 4.70 -3.66
N GLY A 112 -6.56 3.93 -4.23
CA GLY A 112 -6.31 3.16 -5.43
C GLY A 112 -7.38 2.10 -5.70
N GLN A 113 -7.09 1.22 -6.64
CA GLN A 113 -7.99 0.13 -7.03
C GLN A 113 -7.58 -1.19 -6.38
N GLY A 114 -8.56 -1.96 -5.90
CA GLY A 114 -8.42 -3.37 -5.54
C GLY A 114 -8.74 -4.28 -6.72
N ILE A 115 -9.70 -5.20 -6.55
CA ILE A 115 -10.17 -6.11 -7.63
C ILE A 115 -10.77 -5.40 -8.84
N ALA A 116 -11.09 -4.10 -8.72
CA ALA A 116 -11.51 -3.23 -9.81
C ALA A 116 -10.31 -2.79 -10.68
N HIS A 117 -9.45 -3.73 -11.04
CA HIS A 117 -8.23 -3.52 -11.80
C HIS A 117 -8.22 -4.46 -13.03
N PRO A 118 -7.62 -4.10 -14.18
CA PRO A 118 -7.69 -4.92 -15.41
C PRO A 118 -7.13 -6.34 -15.28
N ARG A 119 -6.35 -6.62 -14.24
CA ARG A 119 -5.79 -7.95 -13.98
C ARG A 119 -6.49 -8.70 -12.84
N GLY A 120 -7.56 -8.14 -12.28
CA GLY A 120 -8.11 -8.56 -10.99
C GLY A 120 -7.12 -8.32 -9.87
#